data_AF-A0A7X4B0K6-F1
#
_entry.id   AF-A0A7X4B0K6-F1
#
_cell.length_a   1.000
_cell.length_b   1.000
_cell.length_c   1.000
_cell.angle_alpha   90.00
_cell.angle_beta   90.00
_cell.angle_gamma   90.00
#
_symmetry.space_group_name_H-M   'P 1'
#
loop_
_entity.id
_entity.type
_entity.pdbx_description
1 polymer ?
#
loop_
_entity_poly.entity_id
_entity_poly.type
_entity_poly.pdbx_seq_one_letter_code
_entity_poly.pdbx_strand_id
1 'polypeptide(L)'
;MQIKHLSITASNPERAAGILAELTDGSVFPFTSKTMEGAWVCAWDRQSGEMIEFIPNNYLLCPGKHAAEFRPAEEVQNFNSTHFLLETKQSLDHLKAVAESHGLHHRFRPRLGGPLYEVWLETQILVEFVSDEIRNLAS
;
A
#
# COMPACT_ATOMS: atom_id res chain seq x y z
N MET A 1 15.53 4.34 -13.98
CA MET A 1 14.07 4.52 -13.98
C MET A 1 13.58 4.31 -12.56
N GLN A 2 12.61 5.09 -12.09
CA GLN A 2 12.02 4.99 -10.75
C GLN A 2 10.51 4.82 -10.87
N ILE A 3 9.88 4.05 -9.98
CA ILE A 3 8.42 4.03 -9.86
C ILE A 3 8.02 5.32 -9.15
N LYS A 4 7.17 6.14 -9.79
CA LYS A 4 6.67 7.39 -9.18
C LYS A 4 5.47 7.13 -8.28
N HIS A 5 4.52 6.33 -8.74
CA HIS A 5 3.40 5.86 -7.94
C HIS A 5 2.95 4.51 -8.49
N LEU A 6 2.10 3.83 -7.73
CA LEU A 6 1.31 2.70 -8.19
C LEU A 6 -0.09 2.79 -7.59
N SER A 7 -1.03 2.08 -8.21
CA SER A 7 -2.39 1.92 -7.69
C SER A 7 -2.60 0.45 -7.31
N ILE A 8 -3.24 0.20 -6.17
CA ILE A 8 -3.55 -1.14 -5.66
C ILE A 8 -5.00 -1.21 -5.21
N THR A 9 -5.59 -2.40 -5.31
CA THR A 9 -6.98 -2.64 -4.91
C THR A 9 -7.13 -2.88 -3.41
N ALA A 10 -8.12 -2.26 -2.78
CA ALA A 10 -8.46 -2.38 -1.36
C ALA A 10 -9.95 -2.57 -1.12
N SER A 11 -10.28 -3.31 -0.06
CA SER A 11 -11.66 -3.44 0.45
C SER A 11 -12.10 -2.18 1.19
N ASN A 12 -11.19 -1.55 1.94
CA ASN A 12 -11.41 -0.30 2.64
C ASN A 12 -10.26 0.68 2.32
N PRO A 13 -10.33 1.38 1.16
CA PRO A 13 -9.26 2.25 0.70
C PRO A 13 -8.85 3.34 1.71
N GLU A 14 -9.81 3.94 2.41
CA GLU A 14 -9.54 4.97 3.43
C GLU A 14 -8.68 4.41 4.57
N ARG A 15 -9.10 3.27 5.14
CA ARG A 15 -8.38 2.62 6.23
C ARG A 15 -6.99 2.18 5.78
N ALA A 16 -6.89 1.53 4.62
CA ALA A 16 -5.61 1.05 4.10
C ALA A 16 -4.63 2.21 3.85
N ALA A 17 -5.10 3.30 3.26
CA ALA A 17 -4.29 4.51 3.04
C ALA A 17 -3.87 5.18 4.36
N GLY A 18 -4.78 5.27 5.34
CA GLY A 18 -4.48 5.85 6.66
C GLY A 18 -3.42 5.06 7.42
N ILE A 19 -3.53 3.73 7.44
CA ILE A 19 -2.53 2.87 8.08
C ILE A 19 -1.18 2.98 7.36
N LEU A 20 -1.16 2.97 6.03
CA LEU A 20 0.10 3.15 5.30
C LEU A 20 0.73 4.51 5.61
N ALA A 21 -0.08 5.57 5.75
CA ALA A 21 0.40 6.89 6.13
C ALA A 21 1.05 6.87 7.53
N GLU A 22 0.47 6.20 8.51
CA GLU A 22 1.09 6.01 9.83
C GLU A 22 2.41 5.21 9.75
N LEU A 23 2.47 4.17 8.91
CA LEU A 23 3.66 3.36 8.69
C LEU A 23 4.79 4.12 7.99
N THR A 24 4.47 5.13 7.17
CA THR A 24 5.46 5.86 6.35
C THR A 24 5.70 7.31 6.79
N ASP A 25 5.05 7.78 7.85
CA ASP A 25 4.97 9.22 8.20
C ASP A 25 4.44 10.07 7.01
N GLY A 26 3.44 9.50 6.32
CA GLY A 26 2.82 10.07 5.14
C GLY A 26 1.56 10.89 5.46
N SER A 27 0.93 11.37 4.40
CA SER A 27 -0.36 12.05 4.43
C SER A 27 -1.40 11.28 3.64
N VAL A 28 -2.63 11.28 4.14
CA VAL A 28 -3.78 10.61 3.51
C VAL A 28 -4.79 11.63 2.99
N PHE A 29 -5.33 11.41 1.79
CA PHE A 29 -6.38 12.25 1.21
C PHE A 29 -7.23 11.49 0.17
N PRO A 30 -8.50 11.90 -0.06
CA PRO A 30 -9.34 11.28 -1.06
C PRO A 30 -8.77 11.43 -2.48
N PHE A 31 -8.87 10.37 -3.29
CA PHE A 31 -8.61 10.40 -4.73
C PHE A 31 -9.90 10.69 -5.49
N THR A 32 -10.00 11.86 -6.09
CA THR A 32 -11.16 12.24 -6.90
C THR A 32 -11.04 11.74 -8.34
N SER A 33 -11.95 10.85 -8.74
CA SER A 33 -12.14 10.41 -10.12
C SER A 33 -13.55 10.74 -10.60
N LYS A 34 -13.72 10.95 -11.91
CA LYS A 34 -15.05 11.13 -12.52
C LYS A 34 -15.84 9.82 -12.64
N THR A 35 -15.15 8.68 -12.66
CA THR A 35 -15.75 7.37 -12.97
C THR A 35 -15.66 6.39 -11.80
N MET A 36 -15.13 6.82 -10.66
CA MET A 36 -14.92 6.01 -9.48
C MET A 36 -15.04 6.88 -8.23
N GLU A 37 -15.68 6.32 -7.20
CA GLU A 37 -15.81 6.93 -5.88
C GLU A 37 -15.11 6.08 -4.83
N GLY A 38 -14.76 6.69 -3.69
CA GLY A 38 -14.23 5.96 -2.53
C GLY A 38 -12.76 5.54 -2.62
N ALA A 39 -12.01 6.04 -3.59
CA ALA A 39 -10.56 5.84 -3.65
C ALA A 39 -9.81 6.83 -2.76
N TRP A 40 -8.64 6.42 -2.28
CA TRP A 40 -7.83 7.19 -1.34
C TRP A 40 -6.35 7.13 -1.73
N VAL A 41 -5.58 8.12 -1.30
CA VAL A 41 -4.14 8.20 -1.56
C VAL A 41 -3.40 8.24 -0.24
N CYS A 42 -2.29 7.50 -0.15
CA CYS A 42 -1.24 7.74 0.82
C CYS A 42 -0.01 8.30 0.09
N ALA A 43 0.44 9.49 0.47
CA ALA A 43 1.64 10.12 -0.08
C ALA A 43 2.65 10.45 1.03
N TRP A 44 3.86 9.95 0.93
CA TRP A 44 4.98 10.31 1.82
C TRP A 44 5.83 11.45 1.25
N ASP A 45 5.72 11.73 -0.05
CA ASP A 45 6.26 12.97 -0.64
C ASP A 45 5.36 13.49 -1.76
N ARG A 46 4.58 14.52 -1.44
CA ARG A 46 3.68 15.17 -2.41
C ARG A 46 4.42 15.98 -3.48
N GLN A 47 5.64 16.45 -3.21
CA GLN A 47 6.41 17.25 -4.17
C GLN A 47 7.04 16.38 -5.23
N SER A 48 7.65 15.26 -4.82
CA SER A 48 8.21 14.29 -5.77
C SER A 48 7.14 13.39 -6.39
N GLY A 49 5.92 13.35 -5.83
CA GLY A 49 4.81 12.57 -6.34
C GLY A 49 4.91 11.08 -5.97
N GLU A 50 5.61 10.76 -4.88
CA GLU A 50 5.73 9.41 -4.35
C GLU A 50 4.51 9.07 -3.48
N MET A 51 3.67 8.19 -4.02
CA MET A 51 2.38 7.87 -3.43
C MET A 51 1.87 6.49 -3.87
N ILE A 52 0.93 5.98 -3.09
CA ILE A 52 0.13 4.80 -3.43
C ILE A 52 -1.33 5.22 -3.48
N GLU A 53 -2.01 4.84 -4.57
CA GLU A 53 -3.45 5.00 -4.72
C GLU A 53 -4.14 3.69 -4.34
N PHE A 54 -5.12 3.78 -3.44
CA PHE A 54 -5.95 2.67 -3.02
C PHE A 54 -7.31 2.75 -3.75
N ILE A 55 -7.53 1.78 -4.62
CA ILE A 55 -8.68 1.68 -5.52
C ILE A 55 -9.69 0.70 -4.91
N PRO A 56 -10.98 1.04 -4.80
CA PRO A 56 -11.96 0.10 -4.27
C PRO A 56 -12.05 -1.17 -5.11
N ASN A 57 -12.25 -2.30 -4.43
CA ASN A 57 -12.27 -3.65 -5.02
C ASN A 57 -13.48 -4.00 -5.89
N ASN A 58 -14.40 -3.05 -6.07
CA ASN A 58 -15.51 -3.13 -7.02
C ASN A 58 -15.25 -2.29 -8.28
N TYR A 59 -14.00 -1.87 -8.54
CA TYR A 59 -13.59 -1.22 -9.79
C TYR A 59 -12.45 -1.95 -10.50
N LEU A 60 -12.49 -1.91 -11.83
CA LEU A 60 -11.46 -2.41 -12.72
C LEU A 60 -10.87 -1.26 -13.53
N LEU A 61 -9.54 -1.25 -13.68
CA LEU A 61 -8.86 -0.34 -14.61
C LEU A 61 -8.89 -0.94 -16.01
N CYS A 62 -9.43 -0.20 -16.97
CA CYS A 62 -9.60 -0.63 -18.35
C CYS A 62 -9.04 0.42 -19.31
N PRO A 63 -8.61 0.02 -20.53
CA PRO A 63 -8.39 0.97 -21.60
C PRO A 63 -9.69 1.71 -21.93
N GLY A 64 -9.65 3.04 -21.86
CA GLY A 64 -10.71 3.91 -22.34
C GLY A 64 -10.42 4.46 -23.73
N LYS A 65 -11.34 5.25 -24.27
CA LYS A 65 -11.20 5.84 -25.61
C LYS A 65 -10.06 6.87 -25.68
N HIS A 66 -9.84 7.60 -24.58
CA HIS A 66 -8.89 8.72 -24.52
C HIS A 66 -7.82 8.57 -23.44
N ALA A 67 -8.11 7.83 -22.37
CA ALA A 67 -7.21 7.57 -21.26
C ALA A 67 -7.65 6.25 -20.58
N ALA A 68 -6.94 5.82 -19.55
CA ALA A 68 -7.42 4.74 -18.70
C ALA A 68 -8.74 5.15 -18.01
N GLU A 69 -9.65 4.19 -17.85
CA GLU A 69 -10.97 4.38 -17.25
C GLU A 69 -11.18 3.34 -16.15
N PHE A 70 -11.75 3.76 -15.02
CA PHE A 70 -12.26 2.83 -14.02
C PHE A 70 -13.71 2.48 -14.33
N ARG A 71 -14.03 1.18 -14.32
CA ARG A 71 -15.39 0.66 -14.53
C ARG A 71 -15.79 -0.21 -13.34
N PRO A 72 -17.08 -0.20 -12.93
CA PRO A 72 -17.56 -1.14 -11.93
C PRO A 72 -17.25 -2.59 -12.35
N ALA A 73 -16.74 -3.38 -11.42
CA ALA A 73 -16.57 -4.81 -11.58
C ALA A 73 -17.92 -5.52 -11.45
N GLU A 74 -18.11 -6.62 -12.17
CA GLU A 74 -19.30 -7.48 -11.99
C GLU A 74 -19.26 -8.19 -10.63
N GLU A 75 -18.06 -8.53 -10.15
CA GLU A 75 -17.82 -9.17 -8.85
C GLU A 75 -16.70 -8.47 -8.08
N VAL A 76 -16.86 -8.43 -6.75
CA VAL A 76 -15.87 -7.86 -5.83
C VAL A 76 -14.62 -8.75 -5.79
N GLN A 77 -13.46 -8.15 -6.01
CA GLN A 77 -12.17 -8.84 -5.97
C GLN A 77 -11.61 -8.89 -4.55
N ASN A 78 -11.81 -10.02 -3.87
CA ASN A 78 -11.40 -10.20 -2.47
C ASN A 78 -9.90 -10.49 -2.29
N PHE A 79 -9.19 -10.90 -3.34
CA PHE A 79 -7.75 -11.17 -3.32
C PHE A 79 -7.13 -10.61 -4.60
N ASN A 80 -5.85 -10.23 -4.54
CA ASN A 80 -5.10 -9.75 -5.70
C ASN A 80 -3.74 -10.44 -5.79
N SER A 81 -3.10 -10.35 -6.97
CA SER A 81 -1.79 -10.96 -7.27
C SER A 81 -0.61 -10.01 -7.05
N THR A 82 -0.83 -8.89 -6.35
CA THR A 82 0.10 -7.78 -6.25
C THR A 82 0.47 -7.48 -4.81
N HIS A 83 1.74 -7.21 -4.57
CA HIS A 83 2.25 -6.62 -3.34
C HIS A 83 3.41 -5.71 -3.73
N PHE A 84 3.88 -4.91 -2.79
CA PHE A 84 5.01 -4.03 -3.04
C PHE A 84 5.90 -3.92 -1.82
N LEU A 85 7.17 -3.63 -2.09
CA LEU A 85 8.22 -3.48 -1.11
C LEU A 85 8.69 -2.03 -1.12
N LEU A 86 8.71 -1.41 0.04
CA LEU A 86 9.16 -0.04 0.26
C LEU A 86 10.51 -0.03 0.99
N GLU A 87 11.42 0.82 0.53
CA GLU A 87 12.54 1.24 1.36
C GLU A 87 12.04 2.26 2.38
N THR A 88 12.40 2.08 3.65
CA THR A 88 11.91 2.93 4.74
C THR A 88 13.03 3.46 5.61
N LYS A 89 12.81 4.66 6.15
CA LYS A 89 13.62 5.27 7.20
C LYS A 89 13.03 5.06 8.59
N GLN A 90 11.81 4.53 8.66
CA GLN A 90 11.15 4.22 9.93
C GLN A 90 11.83 3.04 10.61
N SER A 91 11.86 3.07 11.94
CA SER A 91 12.43 1.97 12.72
C SER A 91 11.55 0.73 12.68
N LEU A 92 12.15 -0.45 12.88
CA LEU A 92 11.37 -1.68 12.98
C LEU A 92 10.35 -1.64 14.13
N ASP A 93 10.73 -1.06 15.27
CA ASP A 93 9.85 -0.89 16.42
C ASP A 93 8.63 0.00 16.10
N HIS A 94 8.82 1.07 15.30
CA HIS A 94 7.70 1.90 14.84
C HIS A 94 6.73 1.11 13.96
N LEU A 95 7.26 0.41 12.94
CA LEU A 95 6.44 -0.39 12.03
C LEU A 95 5.65 -1.47 12.80
N LYS A 96 6.28 -2.09 13.80
CA LYS A 96 5.64 -3.06 14.69
C LYS A 96 4.55 -2.43 15.54
N ALA A 97 4.82 -1.30 16.18
CA ALA A 97 3.85 -0.63 17.04
C ALA A 97 2.58 -0.21 16.27
N VAL A 98 2.74 0.33 15.06
CA VAL A 98 1.59 0.67 14.18
C VAL A 98 0.84 -0.58 13.74
N ALA A 99 1.54 -1.65 13.36
CA ALA A 99 0.88 -2.89 12.97
C ALA A 99 0.08 -3.51 14.13
N GLU A 100 0.62 -3.50 15.35
CA GLU A 100 -0.03 -4.00 16.55
C GLU A 100 -1.23 -3.14 16.97
N SER A 101 -1.13 -1.81 16.88
CA SER A 101 -2.23 -0.90 17.25
C SER A 101 -3.48 -1.07 16.38
N HIS A 102 -3.29 -1.48 15.12
CA HIS A 102 -4.36 -1.77 14.15
C HIS A 102 -4.72 -3.26 14.06
N GLY A 103 -4.11 -4.12 14.89
CA GLY A 103 -4.39 -5.56 14.92
C GLY A 103 -4.02 -6.30 13.63
N LEU A 104 -2.97 -5.86 12.94
CA LEU A 104 -2.57 -6.38 11.63
C LEU A 104 -1.75 -7.67 11.75
N HIS A 105 -1.73 -8.47 10.69
CA HIS A 105 -0.73 -9.53 10.55
C HIS A 105 0.60 -8.91 10.10
N HIS A 106 1.68 -9.17 10.82
CA HIS A 106 3.01 -8.69 10.47
C HIS A 106 4.08 -9.70 10.92
N ARG A 107 5.24 -9.70 10.24
CA ARG A 107 6.40 -10.50 10.67
C ARG A 107 7.71 -10.03 10.05
N PHE A 108 8.79 -10.25 10.79
CA PHE A 108 10.14 -10.21 10.25
C PHE A 108 10.46 -11.50 9.48
N ARG A 109 11.03 -11.36 8.28
CA ARG A 109 11.40 -12.46 7.38
C ARG A 109 12.94 -12.45 7.20
N PRO A 110 13.72 -13.20 7.99
CA PRO A 110 15.18 -13.14 7.90
C PRO A 110 15.77 -13.86 6.66
N ARG A 111 15.03 -14.78 6.04
CA ARG A 111 15.47 -15.62 4.91
C ARG A 111 14.30 -15.91 3.97
N LEU A 112 14.59 -16.49 2.80
CA LEU A 112 13.60 -16.92 1.78
C LEU A 112 12.67 -15.77 1.38
N GLY A 113 13.21 -14.83 0.62
CA GLY A 113 12.52 -13.61 0.20
C GLY A 113 12.83 -12.37 1.06
N GLY A 114 13.57 -12.52 2.16
CA GLY A 114 14.10 -11.40 2.97
C GLY A 114 15.64 -11.29 2.97
N PRO A 115 16.23 -10.46 3.84
CA PRO A 115 15.63 -9.81 5.01
C PRO A 115 14.66 -8.67 4.67
N LEU A 116 13.43 -8.78 5.20
CA LEU A 116 12.40 -7.75 5.11
C LEU A 116 11.43 -7.84 6.30
N TYR A 117 10.62 -6.82 6.50
CA TYR A 117 9.49 -6.84 7.41
C TYR A 117 8.18 -6.72 6.64
N GLU A 118 7.29 -7.69 6.78
CA GLU A 118 6.00 -7.69 6.08
C GLU A 118 4.86 -7.23 7.00
N VAL A 119 3.92 -6.46 6.47
CA VAL A 119 2.69 -6.00 7.13
C VAL A 119 1.51 -6.17 6.17
N TRP A 120 0.45 -6.80 6.64
CA TRP A 120 -0.81 -6.94 5.90
C TRP A 120 -1.76 -5.81 6.31
N LEU A 121 -1.96 -4.82 5.45
CA LEU A 121 -2.88 -3.69 5.71
C LEU A 121 -4.34 -4.17 5.75
N GLU A 122 -4.63 -5.16 4.92
CA GLU A 122 -5.87 -5.93 4.81
C GLU A 122 -5.50 -7.38 4.49
N THR A 123 -6.45 -8.31 4.55
CA THR A 123 -6.22 -9.73 4.18
C THR A 123 -5.66 -9.90 2.77
N GLN A 124 -5.91 -8.94 1.88
CA GLN A 124 -5.49 -8.96 0.47
C GLN A 124 -4.31 -8.04 0.12
N ILE A 125 -3.80 -7.23 1.05
CA ILE A 125 -2.75 -6.24 0.76
C ILE A 125 -1.55 -6.50 1.65
N LEU A 126 -0.51 -7.08 1.04
CA LEU A 126 0.80 -7.20 1.65
C LEU A 126 1.67 -6.00 1.26
N VAL A 127 2.27 -5.37 2.28
CA VAL A 127 3.32 -4.38 2.12
C VAL A 127 4.57 -4.87 2.82
N GLU A 128 5.68 -4.82 2.13
CA GLU A 128 6.99 -5.21 2.66
C GLU A 128 7.86 -3.97 2.87
N PHE A 129 8.73 -4.03 3.87
CA PHE A 129 9.64 -2.96 4.24
C PHE A 129 11.07 -3.48 4.32
N VAL A 130 11.99 -2.68 3.76
CA VAL A 130 13.43 -2.89 3.90
C VAL A 130 14.11 -1.61 4.39
N SER A 131 15.15 -1.79 5.19
CA SER A 131 16.04 -0.74 5.67
C SER A 131 17.38 -1.36 6.06
N ASP A 132 18.40 -0.55 6.29
CA ASP A 132 19.68 -1.04 6.81
C ASP A 132 19.50 -1.72 8.18
N GLU A 133 18.64 -1.18 9.04
CA GLU A 133 18.26 -1.81 10.32
C GLU A 133 17.73 -3.23 10.09
N ILE A 134 16.74 -3.40 9.21
CA ILE A 134 16.10 -4.69 8.92
C ILE A 134 17.12 -5.69 8.33
N ARG A 135 18.02 -5.22 7.45
CA ARG A 135 19.08 -6.08 6.86
C ARG A 135 20.07 -6.57 7.91
N ASN A 136 20.45 -5.70 8.84
CA ASN A 136 21.40 -6.02 9.91
C ASN A 136 20.83 -6.97 10.97
N LEU A 137 19.51 -7.20 11.00
CA LEU A 137 18.90 -8.21 11.88
C LEU A 137 19.09 -9.65 11.36
N ALA A 138 19.50 -9.82 10.10
CA ALA A 138 19.70 -11.13 9.49
C ALA A 138 21.18 -11.53 9.34
N SER A 139 22.11 -10.63 9.66
CA SER A 139 23.56 -10.91 9.74
C SER A 139 23.92 -11.61 11.03
#